data_AF-A0A7S4NXM9-F1
#
_entry.id   AF-A0A7S4NXM9-F1
#
_cell.length_a   1.000
_cell.length_b   1.000
_cell.length_c   1.000
_cell.angle_alpha   90.00
_cell.angle_beta   90.00
_cell.angle_gamma   90.00
#
_symmetry.space_group_name_H-M   'P 1'
#
loop_
_entity.id
_entity.type
_entity.pdbx_description
1 polymer ?
#
loop_
_entity_poly.entity_id
_entity_poly.type
_entity_poly.pdbx_seq_one_letter_code
_entity_poly.pdbx_strand_id
1 'polypeptide(L)'
;PSSSSSSSSSSSPSPPLHSSMWNVQPLFSSPSPSLSPSFLEEETQHLPSLSRSFLSTPLFLFPKCSVDRSVVSLVCHAHRYFTSSLSHLSSPSSSSLSLSLLPPSKLLTSVASAIHLSFSLYFSLSRSLHSPRLLSSPRLLSLFLSSSMYVSHHSMLLCHAFQTRVTHLTGGTPKELLTLPALFYDLALKLRSDGMSLFLSHVSTQKAVLSEKMSTDGLLLSQTHNPVRYNDAHTKLVFVVQKIFSLHSKWGGVLPGSITQLAVGSLLEHTCTCLCDEILQLDDIADRESSSLYKLMCDFLFSVSQMVDKLGFPPHREPKGKRKGKKRGARGG
;
A
#
# COMPACT_ATOMS: atom_id res chain seq x y z
N PRO A 1 52.55 59.59 -16.73
CA PRO A 1 52.58 59.06 -18.12
C PRO A 1 51.19 58.58 -18.55
N SER A 2 50.51 59.45 -19.33
CA SER A 2 49.42 59.22 -20.32
C SER A 2 48.23 58.31 -19.97
N SER A 3 46.95 58.63 -20.16
CA SER A 3 46.18 59.76 -20.75
C SER A 3 44.71 59.26 -20.79
N SER A 4 43.77 59.85 -20.04
CA SER A 4 42.68 60.75 -20.50
C SER A 4 41.61 60.19 -21.47
N SER A 5 40.34 60.20 -21.04
CA SER A 5 39.12 60.70 -21.73
C SER A 5 37.85 60.17 -21.01
N SER A 6 37.03 60.97 -20.29
CA SER A 6 35.86 61.77 -20.74
C SER A 6 34.96 61.03 -21.75
N SER A 7 33.66 60.77 -21.54
CA SER A 7 32.60 61.75 -21.30
C SER A 7 31.19 61.09 -21.21
N SER A 8 30.31 61.71 -20.41
CA SER A 8 28.85 61.91 -20.55
C SER A 8 27.92 60.89 -21.27
N SER A 9 26.81 60.49 -20.63
CA SER A 9 25.46 61.09 -20.81
C SER A 9 24.29 60.13 -20.47
N SER A 10 23.34 60.70 -19.71
CA SER A 10 21.88 60.44 -19.63
C SER A 10 21.26 59.18 -20.27
N SER A 11 20.47 58.44 -19.48
CA SER A 11 19.15 57.95 -19.94
C SER A 11 18.22 57.56 -18.79
N SER A 12 16.95 57.83 -19.04
CA SER A 12 15.78 57.96 -18.18
C SER A 12 15.17 56.60 -17.74
N PRO A 13 14.14 56.59 -16.89
CA PRO A 13 13.68 55.40 -16.17
C PRO A 13 12.75 54.52 -17.00
N SER A 14 12.82 53.21 -16.77
CA SER A 14 11.92 52.22 -17.38
C SER A 14 10.72 51.89 -16.46
N PRO A 15 9.53 51.62 -17.04
CA PRO A 15 8.23 51.59 -16.36
C PRO A 15 7.86 50.21 -15.75
N PRO A 16 6.78 50.15 -14.93
CA PRO A 16 6.36 48.93 -14.25
C PRO A 16 5.59 47.98 -15.19
N LEU A 17 5.79 46.67 -14.98
CA LEU A 17 5.06 45.64 -15.68
C LEU A 17 3.62 45.53 -15.16
N HIS A 18 2.70 45.75 -16.09
CA HIS A 18 1.29 45.44 -16.04
C HIS A 18 1.10 43.91 -16.00
N SER A 19 0.35 43.41 -15.02
CA SER A 19 -0.29 42.08 -15.06
C SER A 19 -1.67 42.22 -14.43
N SER A 20 -2.61 42.71 -15.23
CA SER A 20 -4.05 42.61 -14.98
C SER A 20 -4.63 41.48 -15.83
N MET A 21 -5.82 41.02 -15.42
CA MET A 21 -6.65 39.97 -16.01
C MET A 21 -6.38 38.57 -15.47
N TRP A 22 -6.94 38.27 -14.28
CA TRP A 22 -8.02 37.30 -14.11
C TRP A 22 -8.83 37.72 -12.87
N ASN A 23 -9.87 38.51 -13.11
CA ASN A 23 -10.87 38.89 -12.13
C ASN A 23 -12.05 37.94 -12.34
N VAL A 24 -12.24 36.97 -11.43
CA VAL A 24 -13.51 36.25 -11.29
C VAL A 24 -13.83 36.26 -9.80
N GLN A 25 -14.84 37.07 -9.44
CA GLN A 25 -15.36 37.11 -8.08
C GLN A 25 -16.12 35.82 -7.74
N PRO A 26 -15.96 35.27 -6.53
CA PRO A 26 -16.86 34.26 -6.01
C PRO A 26 -18.11 34.93 -5.41
N LEU A 27 -19.25 34.73 -6.06
CA LEU A 27 -20.55 34.81 -5.40
C LEU A 27 -20.69 33.53 -4.56
N PHE A 28 -20.57 33.65 -3.24
CA PHE A 28 -21.47 33.06 -2.23
C PHE A 28 -20.91 33.34 -0.85
N SER A 29 -21.56 34.28 -0.17
CA SER A 29 -21.28 34.70 1.20
C SER A 29 -22.15 33.88 2.17
N SER A 30 -21.49 33.14 3.07
CA SER A 30 -21.94 32.71 4.42
C SER A 30 -23.05 31.62 4.55
N PRO A 31 -23.12 30.85 5.66
CA PRO A 31 -22.14 30.62 6.73
C PRO A 31 -21.61 29.17 6.77
N SER A 32 -20.42 29.06 7.35
CA SER A 32 -19.71 27.84 7.70
C SER A 32 -20.55 26.88 8.55
N PRO A 33 -20.62 25.58 8.22
CA PRO A 33 -20.60 24.55 9.24
C PRO A 33 -19.14 24.25 9.56
N SER A 34 -18.79 24.36 10.84
CA SER A 34 -17.53 23.86 11.38
C SER A 34 -17.37 22.37 11.05
N LEU A 35 -16.64 22.06 9.99
CA LEU A 35 -16.13 20.72 9.72
C LEU A 35 -15.02 20.43 10.72
N SER A 36 -15.39 19.77 11.81
CA SER A 36 -14.44 19.14 12.72
C SER A 36 -13.62 18.06 11.98
N PRO A 37 -12.33 17.89 12.28
CA PRO A 37 -11.48 16.87 11.67
C PRO A 37 -11.72 15.52 12.37
N SER A 38 -12.89 14.91 12.18
CA SER A 38 -13.24 13.59 12.74
C SER A 38 -13.14 12.44 11.73
N PHE A 39 -12.53 12.67 10.56
CA PHE A 39 -12.53 11.72 9.44
C PHE A 39 -11.71 10.43 9.63
N LEU A 40 -11.01 10.26 10.77
CA LEU A 40 -10.24 9.06 11.13
C LEU A 40 -10.53 8.65 12.58
N GLU A 41 -11.80 8.55 12.98
CA GLU A 41 -12.16 7.72 14.13
C GLU A 41 -12.08 6.24 13.72
N GLU A 42 -11.24 5.51 14.44
CA GLU A 42 -10.74 4.18 14.12
C GLU A 42 -11.80 3.11 14.42
N GLU A 43 -12.69 2.85 13.46
CA GLU A 43 -13.66 1.76 13.56
C GLU A 43 -13.43 0.75 12.43
N THR A 44 -12.60 -0.26 12.70
CA THR A 44 -12.33 -1.37 11.78
C THR A 44 -13.47 -2.38 11.79
N GLN A 45 -14.12 -2.63 10.65
CA GLN A 45 -15.12 -3.69 10.50
C GLN A 45 -14.54 -4.90 9.73
N HIS A 46 -14.94 -6.11 10.13
CA HIS A 46 -14.74 -7.31 9.32
C HIS A 46 -15.63 -7.24 8.06
N LEU A 47 -15.06 -7.56 6.88
CA LEU A 47 -15.69 -7.43 5.57
C LEU A 47 -17.17 -7.91 5.56
N PRO A 48 -18.15 -7.06 5.19
CA PRO A 48 -19.48 -7.52 4.86
C PRO A 48 -19.48 -8.30 3.54
N SER A 49 -20.43 -9.22 3.38
CA SER A 49 -20.58 -10.19 2.29
C SER A 49 -20.94 -9.61 0.91
N LEU A 50 -20.45 -8.42 0.56
CA LEU A 50 -20.68 -7.75 -0.74
C LEU A 50 -20.12 -8.51 -1.94
N SER A 51 -19.18 -9.43 -1.72
CA SER A 51 -18.54 -10.22 -2.76
C SER A 51 -19.43 -11.34 -3.34
N ARG A 52 -20.59 -11.65 -2.75
CA ARG A 52 -21.40 -12.80 -3.17
C ARG A 52 -22.45 -12.54 -4.26
N SER A 53 -22.80 -11.27 -4.54
CA SER A 53 -23.94 -10.97 -5.42
C SER A 53 -23.60 -10.48 -6.83
N PHE A 54 -22.33 -10.18 -7.13
CA PHE A 54 -21.97 -9.50 -8.39
C PHE A 54 -21.21 -10.35 -9.41
N LEU A 55 -20.72 -11.53 -9.03
CA LEU A 55 -20.07 -12.49 -9.93
C LEU A 55 -20.43 -13.92 -9.54
N SER A 56 -20.93 -14.71 -10.50
CA SER A 56 -20.81 -16.16 -10.42
C SER A 56 -19.33 -16.52 -10.58
N THR A 57 -18.74 -17.25 -9.62
CA THR A 57 -17.41 -17.93 -9.63
C THR A 57 -16.35 -17.33 -8.66
N PRO A 58 -15.64 -18.14 -7.84
CA PRO A 58 -14.67 -17.71 -6.82
C PRO A 58 -13.32 -17.16 -7.32
N LEU A 59 -13.22 -16.73 -8.59
CA LEU A 59 -11.93 -16.31 -9.18
C LEU A 59 -11.43 -14.93 -8.72
N PHE A 60 -12.32 -14.11 -8.14
CA PHE A 60 -12.00 -12.77 -7.67
C PHE A 60 -12.22 -12.64 -6.15
N LEU A 61 -11.61 -13.53 -5.37
CA LEU A 61 -11.64 -13.41 -3.92
C LEU A 61 -10.58 -12.42 -3.45
N PHE A 62 -11.03 -11.29 -2.92
CA PHE A 62 -10.17 -10.40 -2.17
C PHE A 62 -9.66 -11.10 -0.90
N PRO A 63 -8.35 -11.03 -0.58
CA PRO A 63 -7.80 -11.67 0.61
C PRO A 63 -8.47 -11.17 1.89
N LYS A 64 -8.46 -12.01 2.93
CA LYS A 64 -8.93 -11.61 4.26
C LYS A 64 -7.95 -10.60 4.86
N CYS A 65 -8.39 -9.35 4.98
CA CYS A 65 -7.64 -8.28 5.62
C CYS A 65 -8.62 -7.18 6.09
N SER A 66 -8.18 -6.28 6.99
CA SER A 66 -8.98 -5.10 7.35
C SER A 66 -8.98 -4.07 6.22
N VAL A 67 -10.05 -3.31 6.10
CA VAL A 67 -10.19 -2.21 5.14
C VAL A 67 -10.84 -1.04 5.87
N ASP A 68 -10.47 0.18 5.52
CA ASP A 68 -11.06 1.39 6.08
C ASP A 68 -12.57 1.44 5.78
N ARG A 69 -13.39 1.73 6.80
CA ARG A 69 -14.85 1.79 6.70
C ARG A 69 -15.32 2.84 5.69
N SER A 70 -14.61 3.97 5.63
CA SER A 70 -14.91 5.04 4.67
C SER A 70 -14.72 4.54 3.23
N VAL A 71 -13.69 3.72 2.99
CA VAL A 71 -13.37 3.11 1.70
C VAL A 71 -14.39 2.05 1.33
N VAL A 72 -14.80 1.21 2.28
CA VAL A 72 -15.91 0.25 2.06
C VAL A 72 -17.17 1.01 1.65
N SER A 73 -17.50 2.08 2.36
CA SER A 73 -18.66 2.92 2.06
C SER A 73 -18.53 3.56 0.67
N LEU A 74 -17.36 4.10 0.32
CA LEU A 74 -17.10 4.69 -1.00
C LEU A 74 -17.33 3.68 -2.14
N VAL A 75 -16.84 2.45 -1.98
CA VAL A 75 -17.07 1.37 -2.94
C VAL A 75 -18.56 1.00 -3.01
N CYS A 76 -19.25 0.89 -1.88
CA CYS A 76 -20.70 0.64 -1.86
C CYS A 76 -21.48 1.72 -2.62
N HIS A 77 -21.16 2.99 -2.42
CA HIS A 77 -21.77 4.09 -3.14
C HIS A 77 -21.48 4.02 -4.64
N ALA A 78 -20.26 3.68 -5.05
CA ALA A 78 -19.92 3.49 -6.46
C ALA A 78 -20.73 2.37 -7.12
N HIS A 79 -20.87 1.21 -6.46
CA HIS A 79 -21.70 0.10 -6.96
C HIS A 79 -23.18 0.46 -7.02
N ARG A 80 -23.69 1.16 -6.01
CA ARG A 80 -25.08 1.63 -5.98
C ARG A 80 -25.34 2.64 -7.09
N TYR A 81 -24.44 3.62 -7.26
CA TYR A 81 -24.54 4.64 -8.31
C TYR A 81 -24.57 3.99 -9.69
N PHE A 82 -23.66 3.05 -9.96
CA PHE A 82 -23.65 2.27 -11.20
C PHE A 82 -24.96 1.49 -11.42
N THR A 83 -25.44 0.78 -10.41
CA THR A 83 -26.65 -0.06 -10.51
C THR A 83 -27.91 0.79 -10.71
N SER A 84 -28.04 1.90 -9.98
CA SER A 84 -29.13 2.85 -10.13
C SER A 84 -29.16 3.46 -11.54
N SER A 85 -28.00 3.89 -12.06
CA SER A 85 -27.92 4.39 -13.44
C SER A 85 -28.33 3.35 -14.47
N LEU A 86 -27.98 2.07 -14.28
CA LEU A 86 -28.41 0.99 -15.16
C LEU A 86 -29.92 0.72 -15.09
N SER A 87 -30.52 0.77 -13.89
CA SER A 87 -31.97 0.56 -13.76
C SER A 87 -32.78 1.64 -14.48
N HIS A 88 -32.32 2.89 -14.49
CA HIS A 88 -32.94 3.96 -15.25
C HIS A 88 -32.86 3.75 -16.76
N LEU A 89 -31.78 3.12 -17.25
CA LEU A 89 -31.65 2.77 -18.67
C LEU A 89 -32.52 1.58 -19.07
N SER A 90 -32.83 0.67 -18.14
CA SER A 90 -33.57 -0.57 -18.41
C SER A 90 -35.09 -0.43 -18.25
N SER A 91 -35.56 0.57 -17.49
CA SER A 91 -36.99 0.83 -17.24
C SER A 91 -37.36 2.28 -17.61
N PRO A 92 -37.75 2.56 -18.86
CA PRO A 92 -38.09 3.92 -19.31
C PRO A 92 -39.42 4.46 -18.74
N SER A 93 -40.14 3.71 -17.91
CA SER A 93 -41.42 4.13 -17.33
C SER A 93 -41.23 4.81 -15.97
N SER A 94 -40.95 6.13 -15.97
CA SER A 94 -41.38 7.13 -14.95
C SER A 94 -40.69 8.47 -15.20
N SER A 95 -41.40 9.40 -15.82
CA SER A 95 -41.39 10.86 -15.61
C SER A 95 -40.28 11.50 -14.73
N SER A 96 -39.00 11.41 -15.11
CA SER A 96 -37.96 12.35 -14.65
C SER A 96 -37.17 12.89 -15.85
N LEU A 97 -37.64 14.03 -16.35
CA LEU A 97 -37.30 14.68 -17.63
C LEU A 97 -35.93 15.39 -17.67
N SER A 98 -34.83 14.80 -17.22
CA SER A 98 -33.50 15.44 -17.41
C SER A 98 -32.35 14.51 -17.83
N LEU A 99 -32.41 13.22 -17.51
CA LEU A 99 -31.38 12.24 -17.93
C LEU A 99 -31.73 11.50 -19.22
N SER A 100 -32.96 11.67 -19.74
CA SER A 100 -33.46 10.99 -20.94
C SER A 100 -32.89 11.53 -22.26
N LEU A 101 -32.11 12.62 -22.27
CA LEU A 101 -31.55 13.21 -23.49
C LEU A 101 -30.16 12.68 -23.88
N LEU A 102 -29.44 12.03 -22.96
CA LEU A 102 -28.11 11.50 -23.27
C LEU A 102 -28.23 10.08 -23.82
N PRO A 103 -27.52 9.75 -24.92
CA PRO A 103 -27.43 8.36 -25.35
C PRO A 103 -26.84 7.50 -24.21
N PRO A 104 -27.29 6.24 -24.07
CA PRO A 104 -26.91 5.37 -22.95
C PRO A 104 -25.40 5.25 -22.81
N SER A 105 -24.67 5.25 -23.93
CA SER A 105 -23.22 5.22 -23.95
C SER A 105 -22.57 6.39 -23.21
N LYS A 106 -23.04 7.62 -23.45
CA LYS A 106 -22.52 8.83 -22.77
C LYS A 106 -22.86 8.85 -21.29
N LEU A 107 -24.05 8.38 -20.90
CA LEU A 107 -24.42 8.27 -19.49
C LEU A 107 -23.46 7.31 -18.76
N LEU A 108 -23.21 6.15 -19.35
CA LEU A 108 -22.35 5.12 -18.76
C LEU A 108 -20.90 5.57 -18.65
N THR A 109 -20.37 6.25 -19.68
CA THR A 109 -19.03 6.83 -19.62
C THR A 109 -18.93 7.93 -18.55
N SER A 110 -19.97 8.75 -18.39
CA SER A 110 -20.03 9.77 -17.34
C SER A 110 -20.03 9.14 -15.93
N VAL A 111 -20.86 8.12 -15.71
CA VAL A 111 -20.95 7.39 -14.44
C VAL A 111 -19.61 6.74 -14.09
N ALA A 112 -18.97 6.08 -15.06
CA ALA A 112 -17.66 5.47 -14.84
C ALA A 112 -16.56 6.51 -14.55
N SER A 113 -16.58 7.64 -15.26
CA SER A 113 -15.63 8.75 -15.03
C SER A 113 -15.81 9.35 -13.64
N ALA A 114 -17.06 9.51 -13.19
CA ALA A 114 -17.37 9.98 -11.84
C ALA A 114 -16.85 9.02 -10.77
N ILE A 115 -17.10 7.71 -10.91
CA ILE A 115 -16.57 6.70 -9.98
C ILE A 115 -15.05 6.71 -9.95
N HIS A 116 -14.40 6.73 -11.12
CA HIS A 116 -12.95 6.81 -11.24
C HIS A 116 -12.41 8.05 -10.52
N LEU A 117 -13.03 9.21 -10.73
CA LEU A 117 -12.65 10.47 -10.12
C LEU A 117 -12.85 10.41 -8.59
N SER A 118 -13.96 9.86 -8.10
CA SER A 118 -14.21 9.71 -6.66
C SER A 118 -13.13 8.87 -5.97
N PHE A 119 -12.77 7.72 -6.56
CA PHE A 119 -11.69 6.89 -6.03
C PHE A 119 -10.33 7.60 -6.09
N SER A 120 -10.02 8.23 -7.23
CA SER A 120 -8.76 8.95 -7.42
C SER A 120 -8.60 10.11 -6.44
N LEU A 121 -9.65 10.90 -6.25
CA LEU A 121 -9.67 12.04 -5.32
C LEU A 121 -9.51 11.56 -3.89
N TYR A 122 -10.24 10.51 -3.48
CA TYR A 122 -10.11 9.96 -2.14
C TYR A 122 -8.66 9.62 -1.80
N PHE A 123 -7.99 8.80 -2.61
CA PHE A 123 -6.60 8.40 -2.33
C PHE A 123 -5.58 9.52 -2.48
N SER A 124 -5.83 10.47 -3.39
CA SER A 124 -4.96 11.65 -3.54
C SER A 124 -5.04 12.54 -2.30
N LEU A 125 -6.25 12.77 -1.77
CA LEU A 125 -6.49 13.56 -0.57
C LEU A 125 -6.00 12.85 0.71
N SER A 126 -6.26 11.54 0.84
CA SER A 126 -5.74 10.75 1.96
C SER A 126 -4.22 10.84 2.03
N ARG A 127 -3.54 10.78 0.88
CA ARG A 127 -2.08 10.91 0.81
C ARG A 127 -1.61 12.32 1.12
N SER A 128 -2.18 13.35 0.51
CA SER A 128 -1.70 14.73 0.67
C SER A 128 -1.95 15.28 2.06
N LEU A 129 -3.14 15.07 2.61
CA LEU A 129 -3.55 15.63 3.91
C LEU A 129 -2.95 14.87 5.09
N HIS A 130 -2.69 13.57 4.94
CA HIS A 130 -2.29 12.72 6.07
C HIS A 130 -0.91 12.07 5.89
N SER A 131 -0.11 12.47 4.88
CA SER A 131 1.22 11.92 4.62
C SER A 131 2.09 11.72 5.87
N PRO A 132 2.31 12.73 6.75
CA PRO A 132 3.18 12.55 7.92
C PRO A 132 2.60 11.54 8.93
N ARG A 133 1.27 11.52 9.09
CA ARG A 133 0.59 10.60 10.00
C ARG A 133 0.56 9.16 9.46
N LEU A 134 0.40 9.01 8.15
CA LEU A 134 0.46 7.72 7.46
C LEU A 134 1.85 7.10 7.59
N LEU A 135 2.91 7.87 7.39
CA LEU A 135 4.29 7.35 7.46
C LEU A 135 4.76 7.02 8.88
N SER A 136 4.24 7.73 9.89
CA SER A 136 4.60 7.53 11.30
C SER A 136 3.85 6.37 11.98
N SER A 137 2.67 5.99 11.49
CA SER A 137 1.87 4.90 12.06
C SER A 137 1.88 3.65 11.17
N PRO A 138 2.58 2.56 11.59
CA PRO A 138 2.63 1.32 10.81
C PRO A 138 1.25 0.72 10.54
N ARG A 139 0.32 0.85 11.50
CA ARG A 139 -1.06 0.36 11.37
C ARG A 139 -1.84 1.17 10.34
N LEU A 140 -1.80 2.51 10.39
CA LEU A 140 -2.50 3.35 9.42
C LEU A 140 -1.96 3.15 8.00
N LEU A 141 -0.64 3.01 7.85
CA LEU A 141 -0.04 2.69 6.55
C LEU A 141 -0.52 1.35 6.01
N SER A 142 -0.58 0.32 6.86
CA SER A 142 -1.07 -1.00 6.50
C SER A 142 -2.57 -0.98 6.13
N LEU A 143 -3.36 -0.14 6.79
CA LEU A 143 -4.77 0.09 6.47
C LEU A 143 -4.93 0.83 5.14
N PHE A 144 -4.05 1.79 4.85
CA PHE A 144 -4.02 2.49 3.57
C PHE A 144 -3.70 1.54 2.41
N LEU A 145 -2.66 0.68 2.55
CA LEU A 145 -2.30 -0.31 1.54
C LEU A 145 -3.43 -1.33 1.30
N SER A 146 -4.01 -1.90 2.36
CA SER A 146 -5.15 -2.84 2.22
C SER A 146 -6.35 -2.17 1.56
N SER A 147 -6.65 -0.93 1.92
CA SER A 147 -7.73 -0.15 1.31
C SER A 147 -7.47 0.18 -0.16
N SER A 148 -6.23 0.53 -0.54
CA SER A 148 -5.89 0.79 -1.95
C SER A 148 -5.98 -0.48 -2.80
N MET A 149 -5.57 -1.62 -2.25
CA MET A 149 -5.75 -2.94 -2.87
C MET A 149 -7.24 -3.30 -3.01
N TYR A 150 -8.06 -2.99 -2.01
CA TYR A 150 -9.50 -3.24 -2.02
C TYR A 150 -10.22 -2.43 -3.11
N VAL A 151 -9.95 -1.13 -3.18
CA VAL A 151 -10.54 -0.29 -4.25
C VAL A 151 -10.04 -0.73 -5.61
N SER A 152 -8.75 -1.00 -5.76
CA SER A 152 -8.19 -1.52 -7.00
C SER A 152 -8.87 -2.83 -7.46
N HIS A 153 -9.17 -3.72 -6.52
CA HIS A 153 -9.95 -4.93 -6.81
C HIS A 153 -11.36 -4.59 -7.30
N HIS A 154 -12.09 -3.73 -6.58
CA HIS A 154 -13.44 -3.36 -6.98
C HIS A 154 -13.51 -2.51 -8.25
N SER A 155 -12.48 -1.73 -8.59
CA SER A 155 -12.35 -1.03 -9.87
C SER A 155 -12.34 -2.03 -11.03
N MET A 156 -11.62 -3.15 -10.89
CA MET A 156 -11.60 -4.22 -11.90
C MET A 156 -12.96 -4.93 -11.98
N LEU A 157 -13.63 -5.17 -10.85
CA LEU A 157 -14.97 -5.77 -10.86
C LEU A 157 -16.00 -4.85 -11.53
N LEU A 158 -15.96 -3.55 -11.22
CA LEU A 158 -16.82 -2.56 -11.85
C LEU A 158 -16.56 -2.50 -13.34
N CYS A 159 -15.30 -2.45 -13.78
CA CYS A 159 -14.93 -2.48 -15.19
C CYS A 159 -15.59 -3.65 -15.94
N HIS A 160 -15.46 -4.87 -15.42
CA HIS A 160 -16.09 -6.05 -16.00
C HIS A 160 -17.63 -5.93 -16.02
N ALA A 161 -18.22 -5.42 -14.93
CA ALA A 161 -19.66 -5.20 -14.84
C ALA A 161 -20.16 -4.16 -15.86
N PHE A 162 -19.42 -3.06 -16.06
CA PHE A 162 -19.68 -2.07 -17.11
C PHE A 162 -19.65 -2.75 -18.48
N GLN A 163 -18.57 -3.44 -18.83
CA GLN A 163 -18.45 -4.10 -20.13
C GLN A 163 -19.60 -5.09 -20.40
N THR A 164 -19.91 -5.95 -19.42
CA THR A 164 -20.92 -7.00 -19.57
C THR A 164 -22.33 -6.43 -19.67
N ARG A 165 -22.67 -5.42 -18.86
CA ARG A 165 -24.02 -4.83 -18.87
C ARG A 165 -24.24 -3.94 -20.09
N VAL A 166 -23.21 -3.23 -20.54
CA VAL A 166 -23.29 -2.37 -21.72
C VAL A 166 -23.45 -3.20 -22.98
N THR A 167 -22.62 -4.24 -23.17
CA THR A 167 -22.74 -5.14 -24.34
C THR A 167 -24.14 -5.73 -24.45
N HIS A 168 -24.74 -6.12 -23.33
CA HIS A 168 -26.11 -6.61 -23.28
C HIS A 168 -27.15 -5.54 -23.66
N LEU A 169 -26.99 -4.30 -23.20
CA LEU A 169 -27.95 -3.20 -23.47
C LEU A 169 -27.85 -2.64 -24.89
N THR A 170 -26.66 -2.57 -25.47
CA THR A 170 -26.42 -1.91 -26.78
C THR A 170 -26.22 -2.89 -27.94
N GLY A 171 -26.33 -4.20 -27.72
CA GLY A 171 -26.14 -5.23 -28.77
C GLY A 171 -24.70 -5.33 -29.30
N GLY A 172 -23.73 -4.79 -28.55
CA GLY A 172 -22.32 -4.66 -28.92
C GLY A 172 -21.61 -3.61 -28.07
N THR A 173 -20.27 -3.50 -28.15
CA THR A 173 -19.50 -2.45 -27.44
C THR A 173 -19.40 -1.18 -28.29
N PRO A 174 -20.05 -0.06 -27.92
CA PRO A 174 -19.90 1.20 -28.62
C PRO A 174 -18.45 1.71 -28.52
N LYS A 175 -17.95 2.38 -29.57
CA LYS A 175 -16.56 2.89 -29.62
C LYS A 175 -16.21 3.77 -28.42
N GLU A 176 -17.18 4.55 -27.93
CA GLU A 176 -17.06 5.46 -26.79
C GLU A 176 -16.78 4.74 -25.46
N LEU A 177 -17.06 3.43 -25.37
CA LEU A 177 -16.82 2.61 -24.16
C LEU A 177 -15.58 1.72 -24.27
N LEU A 178 -14.86 1.74 -25.40
CA LEU A 178 -13.62 0.96 -25.57
C LEU A 178 -12.49 1.42 -24.65
N THR A 179 -12.53 2.66 -24.16
CA THR A 179 -11.51 3.26 -23.29
C THR A 179 -11.77 3.06 -21.80
N LEU A 180 -13.00 2.69 -21.41
CA LEU A 180 -13.37 2.44 -20.02
C LEU A 180 -12.53 1.36 -19.33
N PRO A 181 -12.16 0.26 -20.00
CA PRO A 181 -11.31 -0.75 -19.39
C PRO A 181 -9.94 -0.22 -19.04
N ALA A 182 -9.35 0.58 -19.94
CA ALA A 182 -8.09 1.26 -19.69
C ALA A 182 -8.20 2.19 -18.47
N LEU A 183 -9.27 3.00 -18.39
CA LEU A 183 -9.50 3.92 -17.26
C LEU A 183 -9.49 3.20 -15.90
N PHE A 184 -10.27 2.13 -15.75
CA PHE A 184 -10.33 1.39 -14.48
C PHE A 184 -9.08 0.56 -14.22
N TYR A 185 -8.44 0.02 -15.26
CA TYR A 185 -7.20 -0.74 -15.14
C TYR A 185 -6.04 0.15 -14.71
N ASP A 186 -5.89 1.33 -15.31
CA ASP A 186 -4.86 2.30 -14.97
C ASP A 186 -5.03 2.80 -13.54
N LEU A 187 -6.26 3.09 -13.12
CA LEU A 187 -6.56 3.41 -11.72
C LEU A 187 -6.20 2.25 -10.80
N ALA A 188 -6.61 1.03 -11.15
CA ALA A 188 -6.33 -0.14 -10.34
C ALA A 188 -4.82 -0.35 -10.17
N LEU A 189 -4.04 -0.26 -11.25
CA LEU A 189 -2.57 -0.36 -11.21
C LEU A 189 -1.96 0.76 -10.36
N LYS A 190 -2.37 2.01 -10.58
CA LYS A 190 -1.87 3.17 -9.84
C LYS A 190 -2.12 3.03 -8.34
N LEU A 191 -3.32 2.63 -7.93
CA LEU A 191 -3.65 2.44 -6.51
C LEU A 191 -2.82 1.34 -5.84
N ARG A 192 -2.54 0.23 -6.54
CA ARG A 192 -1.66 -0.83 -6.03
C ARG A 192 -0.22 -0.34 -5.92
N SER A 193 0.28 0.26 -6.99
CA SER A 193 1.65 0.77 -7.07
C SER A 193 1.91 1.80 -5.97
N ASP A 194 1.00 2.76 -5.81
CA ASP A 194 1.15 3.82 -4.83
C ASP A 194 1.04 3.33 -3.38
N GLY A 195 0.10 2.43 -3.09
CA GLY A 195 -0.01 1.84 -1.75
C GLY A 195 1.22 1.02 -1.41
N MET A 196 1.71 0.23 -2.37
CA MET A 196 2.87 -0.64 -2.19
C MET A 196 4.16 0.17 -2.04
N SER A 197 4.36 1.23 -2.83
CA SER A 197 5.57 2.06 -2.76
C SER A 197 5.72 2.74 -1.40
N LEU A 198 4.63 3.26 -0.83
CA LEU A 198 4.62 3.84 0.52
C LEU A 198 4.93 2.79 1.59
N PHE A 199 4.34 1.58 1.48
CA PHE A 199 4.61 0.50 2.41
C PHE A 199 6.07 0.02 2.33
N LEU A 200 6.61 -0.18 1.12
CA LEU A 200 8.00 -0.57 0.92
C LEU A 200 8.97 0.50 1.43
N SER A 201 8.68 1.78 1.20
CA SER A 201 9.46 2.89 1.77
C SER A 201 9.49 2.80 3.29
N HIS A 202 8.36 2.52 3.94
CA HIS A 202 8.32 2.32 5.39
C HIS A 202 9.11 1.09 5.84
N VAL A 203 9.05 -0.05 5.13
CA VAL A 203 9.89 -1.22 5.44
C VAL A 203 11.37 -0.86 5.34
N SER A 204 11.78 -0.11 4.32
CA SER A 204 13.16 0.39 4.18
C SER A 204 13.55 1.31 5.34
N THR A 205 12.67 2.22 5.78
CA THR A 205 12.91 3.04 6.97
C THR A 205 13.07 2.17 8.22
N GLN A 206 12.26 1.12 8.39
CA GLN A 206 12.41 0.21 9.52
C GLN A 206 13.75 -0.55 9.46
N LYS A 207 14.20 -0.99 8.27
CA LYS A 207 15.53 -1.59 8.10
C LYS A 207 16.64 -0.65 8.57
N ALA A 208 16.59 0.62 8.18
CA ALA A 208 17.55 1.63 8.61
C ALA A 208 17.55 1.81 10.15
N VAL A 209 16.37 1.87 10.78
CA VAL A 209 16.24 1.96 12.24
C VAL A 209 16.84 0.73 12.95
N LEU A 210 16.64 -0.47 12.40
CA LEU A 210 17.23 -1.69 12.95
C LEU A 210 18.75 -1.65 12.83
N SER A 211 19.29 -1.27 11.67
CA SER A 211 20.73 -1.11 11.45
C SER A 211 21.34 -0.06 12.38
N GLU A 212 20.74 1.12 12.50
CA GLU A 212 21.22 2.18 13.39
C GLU A 212 21.32 1.71 14.85
N LYS A 213 20.33 0.91 15.30
CA LYS A 213 20.34 0.36 16.66
C LYS A 213 21.40 -0.72 16.86
N MET A 214 21.78 -1.44 15.80
CA MET A 214 22.87 -2.42 15.84
C MET A 214 24.24 -1.74 15.73
N SER A 215 24.39 -0.69 14.90
CA SER A 215 25.68 -0.09 14.57
C SER A 215 26.12 1.09 15.45
N THR A 216 25.38 1.43 16.53
CA THR A 216 25.55 2.72 17.22
C THR A 216 26.88 2.94 17.95
N ASP A 217 27.73 1.91 18.08
CA ASP A 217 29.04 2.02 18.75
C ASP A 217 30.20 1.40 17.95
N GLY A 218 29.99 1.17 16.65
CA GLY A 218 31.05 0.77 15.73
C GLY A 218 31.74 -0.56 16.04
N LEU A 219 31.01 -1.54 16.60
CA LEU A 219 31.27 -3.00 16.60
C LEU A 219 30.35 -3.62 17.66
N LEU A 220 29.09 -3.90 17.31
CA LEU A 220 28.09 -4.51 18.21
C LEU A 220 28.63 -5.75 18.93
N LEU A 221 29.44 -6.51 18.19
CA LEU A 221 29.94 -7.82 18.57
C LEU A 221 31.40 -7.80 19.04
N SER A 222 32.04 -6.63 19.16
CA SER A 222 33.39 -6.55 19.70
C SER A 222 33.44 -6.73 21.21
N GLN A 223 34.52 -7.35 21.67
CA GLN A 223 34.87 -7.48 23.08
C GLN A 223 33.75 -8.15 23.90
N THR A 224 33.00 -9.08 23.30
CA THR A 224 31.85 -9.76 23.95
C THR A 224 32.27 -10.73 25.07
N HIS A 225 33.57 -10.95 25.27
CA HIS A 225 34.10 -11.57 26.48
C HIS A 225 33.92 -10.68 27.72
N ASN A 226 33.78 -9.36 27.55
CA ASN A 226 33.45 -8.42 28.62
C ASN A 226 31.94 -8.52 28.91
N PRO A 227 31.54 -8.79 30.17
CA PRO A 227 30.13 -8.99 30.52
C PRO A 227 29.25 -7.75 30.25
N VAL A 228 29.82 -6.54 30.33
CA VAL A 228 29.09 -5.31 30.04
C VAL A 228 28.77 -5.21 28.55
N ARG A 229 29.78 -5.49 27.70
CA ARG A 229 29.62 -5.50 26.23
C ARG A 229 28.68 -6.61 25.77
N TYR A 230 28.82 -7.81 26.34
CA TYR A 230 27.90 -8.92 26.10
C TYR A 230 26.45 -8.52 26.39
N ASN A 231 26.19 -7.94 27.55
CA ASN A 231 24.83 -7.60 27.96
C ASN A 231 24.23 -6.47 27.11
N ASP A 232 25.03 -5.49 26.70
CA ASP A 232 24.59 -4.44 25.77
C ASP A 232 24.23 -5.04 24.40
N ALA A 233 25.11 -5.87 23.83
CA ALA A 233 24.86 -6.55 22.57
C ALA A 233 23.61 -7.44 22.62
N HIS A 234 23.48 -8.25 23.67
CA HIS A 234 22.30 -9.09 23.91
C HIS A 234 21.02 -8.25 23.99
N THR A 235 21.05 -7.13 24.75
CA THR A 235 19.88 -6.24 24.89
C THR A 235 19.50 -5.60 23.55
N LYS A 236 20.48 -5.17 22.76
CA LYS A 236 20.26 -4.63 21.41
C LYS A 236 19.62 -5.67 20.48
N LEU A 237 20.07 -6.93 20.50
CA LEU A 237 19.47 -8.01 19.70
C LEU A 237 18.05 -8.36 20.13
N VAL A 238 17.80 -8.47 21.43
CA VAL A 238 16.45 -8.69 21.96
C VAL A 238 15.53 -7.56 21.53
N PHE A 239 15.99 -6.31 21.59
CA PHE A 239 15.23 -5.15 21.11
C PHE A 239 14.88 -5.27 19.63
N VAL A 240 15.82 -5.67 18.76
CA VAL A 240 15.57 -5.84 17.33
C VAL A 240 14.49 -6.89 17.08
N VAL A 241 14.57 -8.06 17.73
CA VAL A 241 13.54 -9.11 17.61
C VAL A 241 12.17 -8.60 18.09
N GLN A 242 12.12 -7.94 19.25
CA GLN A 242 10.88 -7.36 19.77
C GLN A 242 10.30 -6.28 18.86
N LYS A 243 11.14 -5.46 18.22
CA LYS A 243 10.72 -4.44 17.27
C LYS A 243 10.06 -5.07 16.03
N ILE A 244 10.68 -6.10 15.47
CA ILE A 244 10.11 -6.85 14.33
C ILE A 244 8.77 -7.49 14.71
N PHE A 245 8.70 -8.12 15.88
CA PHE A 245 7.46 -8.70 16.39
C PHE A 245 6.35 -7.64 16.58
N SER A 246 6.69 -6.47 17.11
CA SER A 246 5.75 -5.35 17.27
C SER A 246 5.21 -4.86 15.92
N LEU A 247 6.06 -4.79 14.88
CA LEU A 247 5.64 -4.43 13.53
C LEU A 247 4.69 -5.49 12.95
N HIS A 248 5.02 -6.78 13.08
CA HIS A 248 4.12 -7.85 12.70
C HIS A 248 2.76 -7.69 13.37
N SER A 249 2.71 -7.45 14.68
CA SER A 249 1.44 -7.31 15.40
C SER A 249 0.60 -6.12 14.90
N LYS A 250 1.24 -5.05 14.43
CA LYS A 250 0.54 -3.85 13.89
C LYS A 250 0.02 -4.06 12.48
N TRP A 251 0.74 -4.83 11.66
CA TRP A 251 0.36 -5.17 10.29
C TRP A 251 -0.59 -6.38 10.22
N GLY A 252 -0.44 -7.29 11.18
CA GLY A 252 -1.24 -8.50 11.33
C GLY A 252 -2.70 -8.16 11.55
N GLY A 253 -3.58 -8.89 10.85
CA GLY A 253 -5.01 -8.61 10.80
C GLY A 253 -5.40 -7.50 9.82
N VAL A 254 -4.50 -6.55 9.53
CA VAL A 254 -4.77 -5.45 8.59
C VAL A 254 -4.33 -5.78 7.17
N LEU A 255 -3.19 -6.44 6.98
CA LEU A 255 -2.70 -6.87 5.67
C LEU A 255 -2.98 -8.34 5.39
N PRO A 256 -3.03 -8.74 4.11
CA PRO A 256 -2.98 -10.15 3.74
C PRO A 256 -1.76 -10.84 4.35
N GLY A 257 -1.95 -12.05 4.88
CA GLY A 257 -0.89 -12.80 5.56
C GLY A 257 0.38 -12.90 4.73
N SER A 258 0.28 -13.16 3.42
CA SER A 258 1.44 -13.24 2.52
C SER A 258 2.28 -11.96 2.49
N ILE A 259 1.65 -10.77 2.51
CA ILE A 259 2.36 -9.49 2.49
C ILE A 259 3.06 -9.24 3.83
N THR A 260 2.36 -9.47 4.94
CA THR A 260 2.96 -9.33 6.28
C THR A 260 4.15 -10.27 6.47
N GLN A 261 4.01 -11.51 6.02
CA GLN A 261 5.06 -12.53 6.10
C GLN A 261 6.30 -12.14 5.29
N LEU A 262 6.12 -11.66 4.05
CA LEU A 262 7.23 -11.16 3.23
C LEU A 262 7.92 -9.95 3.86
N ALA A 263 7.16 -9.01 4.42
CA ALA A 263 7.72 -7.82 5.07
C ALA A 263 8.54 -8.19 6.31
N VAL A 264 8.02 -9.05 7.18
CA VAL A 264 8.72 -9.55 8.38
C VAL A 264 9.95 -10.36 7.99
N GLY A 265 9.83 -11.24 6.99
CA GLY A 265 10.95 -12.01 6.45
C GLY A 265 12.06 -11.09 5.95
N SER A 266 11.73 -10.02 5.23
CA SER A 266 12.73 -9.06 4.74
C SER A 266 13.41 -8.25 5.85
N LEU A 267 12.72 -7.97 6.96
CA LEU A 267 13.34 -7.34 8.14
C LEU A 267 14.29 -8.29 8.88
N LEU A 268 13.89 -9.56 9.00
CA LEU A 268 14.75 -10.60 9.59
C LEU A 268 15.98 -10.87 8.73
N GLU A 269 15.81 -11.04 7.42
CA GLU A 269 16.90 -11.21 6.47
C GLU A 269 17.91 -10.07 6.60
N HIS A 270 17.43 -8.82 6.58
CA HIS A 270 18.27 -7.64 6.77
C HIS A 270 19.03 -7.65 8.10
N THR A 271 18.34 -8.04 9.18
CA THR A 271 18.97 -8.15 10.51
C THR A 271 20.08 -9.20 10.53
N CYS A 272 19.82 -10.38 9.95
CA CYS A 272 20.83 -11.43 9.85
C CYS A 272 22.02 -11.00 9.00
N THR A 273 21.80 -10.31 7.88
CA THR A 273 22.88 -9.77 7.05
C THR A 273 23.73 -8.79 7.86
N CYS A 274 23.12 -7.84 8.58
CA CYS A 274 23.89 -6.92 9.44
C CYS A 274 24.69 -7.66 10.52
N LEU A 275 24.14 -8.71 11.12
CA LEU A 275 24.87 -9.53 12.10
C LEU A 275 26.05 -10.26 11.46
N CYS A 276 25.86 -10.86 10.29
CA CYS A 276 26.95 -11.49 9.55
C CYS A 276 28.04 -10.48 9.20
N ASP A 277 27.68 -9.30 8.71
CA ASP A 277 28.62 -8.24 8.38
C ASP A 277 29.43 -7.78 9.61
N GLU A 278 28.77 -7.63 10.77
CA GLU A 278 29.44 -7.31 12.04
C GLU A 278 30.41 -8.42 12.49
N ILE A 279 30.06 -9.70 12.31
CA ILE A 279 30.96 -10.83 12.61
C ILE A 279 32.17 -10.82 11.67
N LEU A 280 31.94 -10.59 10.38
CA LEU A 280 32.99 -10.58 9.36
C LEU A 280 33.96 -9.40 9.48
N GLN A 281 33.56 -8.34 10.19
CA GLN A 281 34.42 -7.18 10.49
C GLN A 281 35.31 -7.39 11.72
N LEU A 282 35.19 -8.51 12.44
CA LEU A 282 36.09 -8.83 13.55
C LEU A 282 37.44 -9.31 13.01
N ASP A 283 38.51 -8.56 13.28
CA ASP A 283 39.86 -8.83 12.78
C ASP A 283 40.45 -10.17 13.29
N ASP A 284 40.18 -10.54 14.54
CA ASP A 284 40.54 -11.82 15.14
C ASP A 284 39.53 -12.18 16.24
N ILE A 285 39.17 -13.47 16.35
CA ILE A 285 38.18 -13.96 17.32
C ILE A 285 38.87 -14.93 18.28
N ALA A 286 39.27 -14.42 19.45
CA ALA A 286 39.87 -15.25 20.49
C ALA A 286 38.88 -16.31 21.03
N ASP A 287 39.37 -17.43 21.58
CA ASP A 287 38.53 -18.54 22.09
C ASP A 287 37.43 -18.12 23.09
N ARG A 288 37.72 -17.14 23.94
CA ARG A 288 36.73 -16.63 24.92
C ARG A 288 35.65 -15.78 24.25
N GLU A 289 36.04 -15.04 23.21
CA GLU A 289 35.14 -14.21 22.43
C GLU A 289 34.27 -15.07 21.50
N SER A 290 34.82 -16.12 20.89
CA SER A 290 34.08 -17.08 20.07
C SER A 290 32.98 -17.79 20.88
N SER A 291 33.28 -18.18 22.12
CA SER A 291 32.31 -18.79 23.04
C SER A 291 31.17 -17.83 23.41
N SER A 292 31.50 -16.56 23.70
CA SER A 292 30.51 -15.52 23.98
C SER A 292 29.63 -15.22 22.77
N LEU A 293 30.23 -15.07 21.58
CA LEU A 293 29.51 -14.84 20.32
C LEU A 293 28.58 -16.00 20.00
N TYR A 294 29.06 -17.24 20.13
CA TYR A 294 28.24 -18.44 19.91
C TYR A 294 27.00 -18.44 20.79
N LYS A 295 27.16 -18.15 22.08
CA LYS A 295 26.03 -18.06 23.02
C LYS A 295 25.05 -16.97 22.63
N LEU A 296 25.57 -15.78 22.29
CA LEU A 296 24.76 -14.63 21.90
C LEU A 296 23.96 -14.90 20.60
N MET A 297 24.57 -15.59 19.63
CA MET A 297 23.90 -16.05 18.41
C MET A 297 22.84 -17.12 18.71
N CYS A 298 23.10 -18.06 19.62
CA CYS A 298 22.10 -19.04 20.06
C CYS A 298 20.89 -18.35 20.70
N ASP A 299 21.12 -17.38 21.58
CA ASP A 299 20.06 -16.62 22.26
C ASP A 299 19.21 -15.81 21.25
N PHE A 300 19.87 -15.21 20.25
CA PHE A 300 19.20 -14.51 19.15
C PHE A 300 18.34 -15.46 18.31
N LEU A 301 18.91 -16.58 17.84
CA LEU A 301 18.19 -17.56 17.03
C LEU A 301 17.02 -18.19 17.79
N PHE A 302 17.19 -18.45 19.09
CA PHE A 302 16.12 -18.93 19.96
C PHE A 302 14.99 -17.90 20.07
N SER A 303 15.33 -16.61 20.22
CA SER A 303 14.35 -15.51 20.24
C SER A 303 13.61 -15.37 18.91
N VAL A 304 14.30 -15.52 17.78
CA VAL A 304 13.70 -15.54 16.45
C VAL A 304 12.78 -16.75 16.29
N SER A 305 13.18 -17.94 16.74
CA SER A 305 12.35 -19.15 16.70
C SER A 305 11.05 -18.95 17.48
N GLN A 306 11.13 -18.46 18.72
CA GLN A 306 9.95 -18.17 19.53
C GLN A 306 9.04 -17.13 18.87
N MET A 307 9.63 -16.14 18.20
CA MET A 307 8.86 -15.17 17.43
C MET A 307 8.11 -15.90 16.31
N VAL A 308 8.81 -16.63 15.44
CA VAL A 308 8.22 -17.37 14.30
C VAL A 308 7.11 -18.32 14.74
N ASP A 309 7.28 -19.02 15.85
CA ASP A 309 6.25 -19.92 16.42
C ASP A 309 4.98 -19.13 16.80
N LYS A 310 5.13 -17.97 17.45
CA LYS A 310 4.02 -17.07 17.80
C LYS A 310 3.35 -16.46 16.58
N LEU A 311 4.09 -16.30 15.48
CA LEU A 311 3.57 -15.76 14.21
C LEU A 311 2.72 -16.79 13.45
N GLY A 312 2.70 -18.06 13.87
CA GLY A 312 1.84 -19.09 13.29
C GLY A 312 2.16 -19.38 11.82
N PHE A 313 3.42 -19.22 11.41
CA PHE A 313 3.83 -19.60 10.06
C PHE A 313 3.53 -21.08 9.84
N PRO A 314 2.83 -21.47 8.75
CA PRO A 314 2.67 -22.87 8.45
C PRO A 314 4.05 -23.50 8.27
N PRO A 315 4.35 -24.65 8.91
CA PRO A 315 5.62 -25.31 8.71
C PRO A 315 5.81 -25.56 7.21
N HIS A 316 7.00 -25.25 6.70
CA HIS A 316 7.33 -25.48 5.30
C HIS A 316 7.09 -26.96 4.99
N ARG A 317 6.00 -27.26 4.29
CA ARG A 317 5.78 -28.61 3.78
C ARG A 317 6.79 -28.78 2.66
N GLU A 318 7.81 -29.60 2.89
CA GLU A 318 8.67 -30.05 1.81
C GLU A 318 7.78 -30.64 0.70
N PRO A 319 8.05 -30.31 -0.57
CA PRO A 319 7.31 -30.90 -1.67
C PRO A 319 7.59 -32.41 -1.63
N LYS A 320 6.61 -33.19 -1.15
CA LYS A 320 6.66 -34.65 -1.19
C LYS A 320 6.94 -35.05 -2.63
N GLY A 321 8.19 -35.44 -2.89
CA GLY A 321 8.62 -35.92 -4.19
C GLY A 321 7.67 -37.01 -4.64
N LYS A 322 7.01 -36.79 -5.77
CA LYS A 322 6.24 -37.82 -6.47
C LYS A 322 7.21 -38.98 -6.76
N ARG A 323 7.23 -39.98 -5.87
CA ARG A 323 7.83 -41.29 -6.17
C ARG A 323 7.05 -41.85 -7.35
N LYS A 324 7.62 -41.67 -8.54
CA LYS A 324 7.14 -42.25 -9.79
C LYS A 324 6.97 -43.75 -9.57
N GLY A 325 5.75 -44.25 -9.75
CA GLY A 325 5.48 -45.67 -9.87
C GLY A 325 6.32 -46.25 -11.01
N LYS A 326 7.13 -47.26 -10.69
CA LYS A 326 7.83 -48.08 -11.67
C LYS A 326 7.92 -49.52 -11.17
N LYS A 327 6.95 -50.33 -11.59
CA LYS A 327 7.15 -51.64 -12.24
C LYS A 327 5.80 -52.35 -12.34
N ARG A 328 5.16 -52.26 -13.51
CA ARG A 328 4.34 -53.37 -14.01
C ARG A 328 5.32 -54.47 -14.38
N GLY A 329 5.27 -55.58 -13.66
CA GLY A 329 5.96 -56.81 -14.02
C GLY A 329 5.26 -57.44 -15.22
N ALA A 330 6.04 -57.62 -16.29
CA ALA A 330 5.74 -58.55 -17.37
C ALA A 330 6.73 -59.72 -17.25
N ARG A 331 6.18 -60.92 -17.13
CA ARG A 331 6.72 -62.29 -17.31
C ARG A 331 5.79 -63.19 -16.49
N GLY A 332 5.05 -64.14 -17.05
CA GLY A 332 5.42 -65.12 -18.07
C GLY A 332 5.36 -66.47 -17.39
N GLY A 333 4.36 -67.29 -17.75
CA GLY A 333 4.00 -68.58 -17.15
C GLY A 333 2.56 -68.89 -17.47
#